data_AF-A0A3D5MV37-F1
#
_entry.id   AF-A0A3D5MV37-F1
#
_cell.length_a   1.000
_cell.length_b   1.000
_cell.length_c   1.000
_cell.angle_alpha   90.00
_cell.angle_beta   90.00
_cell.angle_gamma   90.00
#
_symmetry.space_group_name_H-M   'P 1'
#
loop_
_entity.id
_entity.type
_entity.pdbx_description
1 polymer ?
#
loop_
_entity_poly.entity_id
_entity_poly.type
_entity_poly.pdbx_seq_one_letter_code
_entity_poly.pdbx_strand_id
1 'polypeptide(L)'
;MRKHKKNANKQKTKIYNQRLEVGDINIDFLCMSNIIEKNPIVQATISIRKQYLDLLKKYLRIGKWNRLKYVKAQINLYENLLMEDELLEPTSTHDIQYYKHFMLIDLFHILGFESKYIYSDSMQEVIDSYISDFPDMKNEKEIISKMFYAAKSYKKIRTYIKDLTLKVEKEYVEAVYDNLHFKKKESSILMITANMSAGKSTFINALTGKYISLSQNMACTSKIHSIIGKPFEDGCICEYDHDLTLMADKETLLNDNELNASDKVIVSTYYDGFLGGKKIIINDSPGVNFSGNAEHKEITNK
;
A
#
# COMPACT_ATOMS: atom_id res chain seq x y z
N MET A 1 -31.73 15.96 19.94
CA MET A 1 -31.10 16.04 18.58
C MET A 1 -29.58 15.86 18.54
N ARG A 2 -28.74 16.52 19.37
CA ARG A 2 -27.26 16.41 19.31
C ARG A 2 -26.70 15.01 19.66
N LYS A 3 -27.33 14.25 20.56
CA LYS A 3 -26.92 12.86 20.89
C LYS A 3 -27.19 11.86 19.74
N HIS A 4 -28.34 11.98 19.05
CA HIS A 4 -28.67 11.11 17.91
C HIS A 4 -27.76 11.33 16.70
N LYS A 5 -27.36 12.58 16.39
CA LYS A 5 -26.36 12.86 15.33
C LYS A 5 -24.97 12.28 15.64
N LYS A 6 -24.52 12.33 16.90
CA LYS A 6 -23.24 11.72 17.32
C LYS A 6 -23.25 10.19 17.22
N ASN A 7 -24.35 9.54 17.57
CA ASN A 7 -24.48 8.09 17.45
C ASN A 7 -24.58 7.65 15.99
N ALA A 8 -25.34 8.35 15.14
CA ALA A 8 -25.42 8.07 13.72
C ALA A 8 -24.06 8.22 13.00
N ASN A 9 -23.27 9.24 13.33
CA ASN A 9 -21.91 9.38 12.79
C ASN A 9 -20.97 8.26 13.28
N LYS A 10 -21.01 7.88 14.56
CA LYS A 10 -20.22 6.75 15.07
C LYS A 10 -20.61 5.44 14.39
N GLN A 11 -21.89 5.22 14.11
CA GLN A 11 -22.39 4.02 13.44
C GLN A 11 -21.99 4.00 11.95
N LYS A 12 -22.08 5.14 11.25
CA LYS A 12 -21.57 5.29 9.88
C LYS A 12 -20.06 5.07 9.79
N THR A 13 -19.27 5.63 10.71
CA THR A 13 -17.81 5.40 10.76
C THR A 13 -17.48 3.95 11.08
N LYS A 14 -18.23 3.29 11.96
CA LYS A 14 -18.04 1.87 12.28
C LYS A 14 -18.36 0.96 11.09
N ILE A 15 -19.43 1.25 10.35
CA ILE A 15 -19.83 0.54 9.13
C ILE A 15 -18.83 0.80 7.98
N TYR A 16 -18.32 2.03 7.85
CA TYR A 16 -17.28 2.37 6.89
C TYR A 16 -15.95 1.64 7.21
N ASN A 17 -15.52 1.62 8.47
CA ASN A 17 -14.32 0.91 8.88
C ASN A 17 -14.45 -0.62 8.72
N GLN A 18 -15.64 -1.20 8.96
CA GLN A 18 -15.92 -2.61 8.66
C GLN A 18 -15.90 -2.93 7.16
N ARG A 19 -16.14 -1.94 6.28
CA ARG A 19 -16.01 -2.11 4.83
C ARG A 19 -14.56 -2.02 4.33
N LEU A 20 -13.66 -1.50 5.17
CA LEU A 20 -12.24 -1.29 4.87
C LEU A 20 -11.33 -2.37 5.43
N GLU A 21 -11.85 -3.36 6.15
CA GLU A 21 -11.07 -4.51 6.61
C GLU A 21 -11.64 -5.76 5.95
N VAL A 22 -10.81 -6.48 5.19
CA VAL A 22 -11.11 -7.84 4.72
C VAL A 22 -10.09 -8.74 5.40
N GLY A 23 -10.58 -9.73 6.14
CA GLY A 23 -9.73 -10.52 7.04
C GLY A 23 -9.00 -9.64 8.05
N ASP A 24 -7.67 -9.76 8.09
CA ASP A 24 -6.78 -9.03 9.01
C ASP A 24 -6.12 -7.79 8.38
N ILE A 25 -6.52 -7.38 7.17
CA ILE A 25 -5.87 -6.29 6.43
C ILE A 25 -6.81 -5.11 6.25
N ASN A 26 -6.31 -3.93 6.65
CA ASN A 26 -6.93 -2.67 6.29
C ASN A 26 -6.61 -2.32 4.83
N ILE A 27 -7.65 -2.31 4.01
CA ILE A 27 -7.64 -2.06 2.58
C ILE A 27 -7.10 -0.67 2.23
N ASP A 28 -7.22 0.31 3.14
CA ASP A 28 -6.61 1.64 2.95
C ASP A 28 -5.09 1.58 2.86
N PHE A 29 -4.44 0.50 3.32
CA PHE A 29 -3.00 0.33 3.16
C PHE A 29 -2.65 -0.03 1.72
N LEU A 30 -3.52 -0.77 1.06
CA LEU A 30 -3.29 -1.28 -0.29
C LEU A 30 -3.40 -0.18 -1.34
N CYS A 31 -4.04 0.96 -1.03
CA CYS A 31 -4.16 2.09 -1.95
C CYS A 31 -2.89 2.95 -2.10
N MET A 32 -1.86 2.69 -1.29
CA MET A 32 -0.59 3.41 -1.40
C MET A 32 0.30 2.73 -2.43
N SER A 33 0.99 3.54 -3.23
CA SER A 33 2.06 3.07 -4.11
C SER A 33 3.33 2.83 -3.29
N ASN A 34 4.17 1.92 -3.76
CA ASN A 34 5.50 1.72 -3.24
C ASN A 34 6.38 2.97 -3.45
N ILE A 35 7.32 3.20 -2.53
CA ILE A 35 8.23 4.36 -2.58
C ILE A 35 9.71 3.97 -2.66
N ILE A 36 10.05 2.69 -2.45
CA ILE A 36 11.46 2.31 -2.32
C ILE A 36 12.25 2.50 -3.62
N GLU A 37 11.63 2.32 -4.79
CA GLU A 37 12.30 2.54 -6.09
C GLU A 37 12.76 3.99 -6.29
N LYS A 38 12.08 4.94 -5.63
CA LYS A 38 12.43 6.37 -5.68
C LYS A 38 13.42 6.75 -4.58
N ASN A 39 13.67 5.87 -3.61
CA ASN A 39 14.56 6.15 -2.49
C ASN A 39 16.02 6.15 -3.00
N PRO A 40 16.84 7.16 -2.67
CA PRO A 40 18.26 7.19 -3.01
C PRO A 40 19.07 5.91 -2.66
N ILE A 41 18.59 5.08 -1.72
CA ILE A 41 19.25 3.83 -1.33
C ILE A 41 19.37 2.83 -2.50
N VAL A 42 18.52 2.90 -3.52
CA VAL A 42 18.61 2.03 -4.71
C VAL A 42 19.92 2.23 -5.48
N GLN A 43 20.53 3.42 -5.36
CA GLN A 43 21.79 3.78 -6.02
C GLN A 43 23.03 3.39 -5.20
N ALA A 44 22.83 2.85 -4.00
CA ALA A 44 23.91 2.45 -3.09
C ALA A 44 24.48 1.07 -3.44
N THR A 45 25.67 0.79 -2.90
CA THR A 45 26.27 -0.55 -3.01
C THR A 45 25.37 -1.61 -2.35
N ILE A 46 25.45 -2.86 -2.83
CA ILE A 46 24.70 -4.00 -2.27
C ILE A 46 24.95 -4.13 -0.75
N SER A 47 26.18 -3.87 -0.30
CA SER A 47 26.53 -3.89 1.13
C SER A 47 25.73 -2.86 1.93
N ILE A 48 25.60 -1.63 1.44
CA ILE A 48 24.82 -0.58 2.09
C ILE A 48 23.32 -0.86 2.01
N ARG A 49 22.81 -1.34 0.87
CA ARG A 49 21.41 -1.80 0.71
C ARG A 49 21.06 -2.89 1.73
N LYS A 50 21.97 -3.85 1.94
CA LYS A 50 21.81 -4.93 2.93
C LYS A 50 21.81 -4.40 4.36
N GLN A 51 22.75 -3.52 4.70
CA GLN A 51 22.79 -2.87 6.01
C GLN A 51 21.50 -2.08 6.31
N TYR A 52 20.97 -1.39 5.29
CA TYR A 52 19.71 -0.65 5.38
C TYR A 52 18.52 -1.57 5.70
N LEU A 53 18.38 -2.68 4.97
CA LEU A 53 17.34 -3.68 5.23
C LEU A 53 17.48 -4.32 6.62
N ASP A 54 18.70 -4.65 7.04
CA ASP A 54 18.95 -5.27 8.34
C ASP A 54 18.54 -4.33 9.50
N LEU A 55 18.79 -3.02 9.35
CA LEU A 55 18.34 -2.01 10.30
C LEU A 55 16.80 -1.87 10.32
N LEU A 56 16.14 -1.80 9.15
CA LEU A 56 14.67 -1.79 9.09
C LEU A 56 14.07 -3.02 9.78
N LYS A 57 14.60 -4.22 9.52
CA LYS A 57 14.18 -5.46 10.17
C LYS A 57 14.41 -5.43 11.67
N LYS A 58 15.56 -4.91 12.12
CA LYS A 58 15.86 -4.70 13.56
C LYS A 58 14.77 -3.85 14.21
N TYR A 59 14.44 -2.70 13.63
CA TYR A 59 13.41 -1.80 14.18
C TYR A 59 12.02 -2.42 14.18
N LEU A 60 11.64 -3.15 13.14
CA LEU A 60 10.36 -3.87 13.11
C LEU A 60 10.26 -4.99 14.16
N ARG A 61 11.39 -5.63 14.52
CA ARG A 61 11.45 -6.61 15.61
C ARG A 61 11.32 -5.95 16.98
N ILE A 62 12.03 -4.84 17.21
CA ILE A 62 11.92 -4.05 18.45
C ILE A 62 10.48 -3.59 18.65
N GLY A 63 9.85 -3.04 17.61
CA GLY A 63 8.46 -2.62 17.63
C GLY A 63 7.43 -3.78 17.66
N LYS A 64 7.87 -5.05 17.56
CA LYS A 64 7.04 -6.26 17.52
C LYS A 64 6.00 -6.25 16.38
N TRP A 65 6.32 -5.60 15.27
CA TRP A 65 5.46 -5.44 14.09
C TRP A 65 5.76 -6.43 12.97
N ASN A 66 6.91 -7.11 13.02
CA ASN A 66 7.35 -8.11 12.05
C ASN A 66 6.40 -9.32 11.89
N ARG A 67 5.41 -9.48 12.77
CA ARG A 67 4.36 -10.51 12.67
C ARG A 67 3.14 -10.10 11.82
N LEU A 68 2.95 -8.81 11.56
CA LEU A 68 1.79 -8.28 10.83
C LEU A 68 1.88 -8.65 9.35
N LYS A 69 0.78 -9.17 8.76
CA LYS A 69 0.75 -9.64 7.37
C LYS A 69 1.19 -8.56 6.37
N TYR A 70 0.65 -7.34 6.52
CA TYR A 70 1.05 -6.18 5.70
C TYR A 70 2.54 -5.83 5.83
N VAL A 71 3.06 -5.78 7.06
CA VAL A 71 4.47 -5.44 7.31
C VAL A 71 5.42 -6.49 6.72
N LYS A 72 5.07 -7.78 6.83
CA LYS A 72 5.83 -8.86 6.19
C LYS A 72 5.87 -8.69 4.68
N ALA A 73 4.72 -8.45 4.06
CA ALA A 73 4.64 -8.28 2.61
C ALA A 73 5.43 -7.06 2.13
N GLN A 74 5.38 -5.93 2.87
CA GLN A 74 6.18 -4.74 2.60
C GLN A 74 7.69 -5.01 2.71
N ILE A 75 8.15 -5.75 3.73
CA ILE A 75 9.56 -6.09 3.85
C ILE A 75 10.03 -7.03 2.73
N ASN A 76 9.22 -8.02 2.35
CA ASN A 76 9.55 -8.90 1.23
C ASN A 76 9.66 -8.11 -0.10
N LEU A 77 8.77 -7.13 -0.31
CA LEU A 77 8.85 -6.21 -1.46
C LEU A 77 10.16 -5.42 -1.46
N TYR A 78 10.52 -4.83 -0.31
CA TYR A 78 11.78 -4.07 -0.17
C TYR A 78 13.01 -4.96 -0.36
N GLU A 79 12.97 -6.21 0.13
CA GLU A 79 14.04 -7.19 -0.09
C GLU A 79 14.23 -7.47 -1.57
N ASN A 80 13.15 -7.80 -2.29
CA ASN A 80 13.24 -8.09 -3.72
C ASN A 80 13.79 -6.89 -4.49
N LEU A 81 13.22 -5.70 -4.31
CA LEU A 81 13.62 -4.52 -5.09
C LEU A 81 15.02 -3.99 -4.75
N LEU A 82 15.48 -4.15 -3.50
CA LEU A 82 16.83 -3.70 -3.11
C LEU A 82 17.92 -4.75 -3.32
N MET A 83 17.55 -6.01 -3.57
CA MET A 83 18.51 -7.09 -3.82
C MET A 83 18.50 -7.58 -5.27
N GLU A 84 17.46 -7.25 -6.05
CA GLU A 84 17.52 -7.28 -7.51
C GLU A 84 18.57 -6.27 -7.99
N ASP A 85 19.28 -6.64 -9.06
CA ASP A 85 20.45 -5.97 -9.65
C ASP A 85 21.78 -6.07 -8.89
N GLU A 86 22.48 -7.18 -9.17
CA GLU A 86 23.94 -7.31 -9.10
C GLU A 86 24.67 -6.64 -10.28
N LEU A 87 23.96 -6.15 -11.31
CA LEU A 87 24.53 -5.74 -12.61
C LEU A 87 24.63 -4.22 -12.83
N LEU A 88 24.10 -3.39 -11.94
CA LEU A 88 24.24 -1.93 -12.03
C LEU A 88 25.38 -1.45 -11.14
N GLU A 89 26.35 -0.75 -11.75
CA GLU A 89 27.41 -0.11 -10.97
C GLU A 89 26.79 0.93 -10.02
N PRO A 90 27.12 0.87 -8.72
CA PRO A 90 26.56 1.80 -7.74
C PRO A 90 26.99 3.23 -8.10
N THR A 91 26.01 4.12 -8.25
CA THR A 91 26.27 5.53 -8.58
C THR A 91 26.46 6.39 -7.34
N SER A 92 26.19 5.86 -6.14
CA SER A 92 26.36 6.53 -4.85
C SER A 92 27.51 5.92 -4.05
N THR A 93 28.37 6.78 -3.51
CA THR A 93 29.47 6.43 -2.58
C THR A 93 29.16 6.76 -1.12
N HIS A 94 27.91 7.13 -0.81
CA HIS A 94 27.51 7.49 0.54
C HIS A 94 27.49 6.27 1.47
N ASP A 95 27.81 6.49 2.74
CA ASP A 95 27.63 5.48 3.78
C ASP A 95 26.19 5.42 4.29
N ILE A 96 25.92 4.54 5.27
CA ILE A 96 24.59 4.37 5.84
C ILE A 96 24.06 5.63 6.56
N GLN A 97 24.91 6.55 6.99
CA GLN A 97 24.49 7.77 7.71
C GLN A 97 23.71 8.71 6.80
N TYR A 98 24.06 8.78 5.51
CA TYR A 98 23.32 9.57 4.54
C TYR A 98 21.85 9.15 4.43
N TYR A 99 21.58 7.85 4.58
CA TYR A 99 20.25 7.28 4.38
C TYR A 99 19.34 7.32 5.61
N LYS A 100 19.81 7.84 6.75
CA LYS A 100 19.11 7.79 8.05
C LYS A 100 17.68 8.37 7.99
N HIS A 101 17.51 9.53 7.35
CA HIS A 101 16.21 10.19 7.24
C HIS A 101 15.22 9.42 6.37
N PHE A 102 15.70 8.85 5.25
CA PHE A 102 14.90 8.00 4.36
C PHE A 102 14.46 6.73 5.07
N MET A 103 15.34 6.13 5.90
CA MET A 103 15.04 4.94 6.69
C MET A 103 13.87 5.13 7.64
N LEU A 104 13.82 6.26 8.35
CA LEU A 104 12.72 6.53 9.26
C LEU A 104 11.39 6.74 8.52
N ILE A 105 11.43 7.36 7.33
CA ILE A 105 10.25 7.54 6.48
C ILE A 105 9.77 6.19 5.92
N ASP A 106 10.70 5.35 5.45
CA ASP A 106 10.40 4.00 4.97
C ASP A 106 9.82 3.12 6.08
N LEU A 107 10.35 3.22 7.31
CA LEU A 107 9.77 2.54 8.47
C LEU A 107 8.30 2.94 8.67
N PHE A 108 7.99 4.24 8.57
CA PHE A 108 6.60 4.69 8.67
C PHE A 108 5.74 4.20 7.51
N HIS A 109 6.27 4.15 6.29
CA HIS A 109 5.59 3.63 5.11
C HIS A 109 5.27 2.13 5.25
N ILE A 110 6.25 1.32 5.69
CA ILE A 110 6.09 -0.12 5.96
C ILE A 110 5.01 -0.37 7.03
N LEU A 111 4.88 0.54 8.01
CA LEU A 111 3.82 0.52 9.03
C LEU A 111 2.50 1.14 8.54
N GLY A 112 2.37 1.43 7.26
CA GLY A 112 1.16 1.96 6.64
C GLY A 112 0.86 3.41 7.00
N PHE A 113 1.83 4.15 7.56
CA PHE A 113 1.63 5.44 8.21
C PHE A 113 0.51 5.45 9.26
N GLU A 114 0.34 4.33 9.97
CA GLU A 114 -0.71 4.19 10.96
C GLU A 114 -0.36 4.85 12.30
N SER A 115 -1.25 5.74 12.75
CA SER A 115 -1.07 6.46 14.01
C SER A 115 -0.95 5.54 15.22
N LYS A 116 -1.63 4.39 15.21
CA LYS A 116 -1.52 3.39 16.30
C LYS A 116 -0.13 2.77 16.43
N TYR A 117 0.66 2.75 15.36
CA TYR A 117 2.05 2.26 15.40
C TYR A 117 3.02 3.41 15.63
N ILE A 118 2.90 4.49 14.85
CA ILE A 118 3.82 5.63 14.91
C ILE A 118 3.81 6.33 16.27
N TYR A 119 2.68 6.43 16.96
CA TYR A 119 2.60 7.11 18.26
C TYR A 119 2.50 6.13 19.44
N SER A 120 2.96 4.89 19.26
CA SER A 120 2.96 3.88 20.33
C SER A 120 4.23 3.94 21.17
N ASP A 121 4.17 3.39 22.39
CA ASP A 121 5.35 3.24 23.25
C ASP A 121 6.43 2.37 22.58
N SER A 122 6.02 1.36 21.81
CA SER A 122 6.94 0.54 21.00
C SER A 122 7.69 1.37 19.95
N MET A 123 7.09 2.44 19.41
CA MET A 123 7.84 3.36 18.54
C MET A 123 8.87 4.17 19.32
N GLN A 124 8.63 4.51 20.59
CA GLN A 124 9.63 5.20 21.41
C GLN A 124 10.86 4.30 21.60
N GLU A 125 10.67 3.02 21.92
CA GLU A 125 11.76 2.03 22.01
C GLU A 125 12.55 1.93 20.68
N VAL A 126 11.84 1.95 19.55
CA VAL A 126 12.47 1.96 18.22
C VAL A 126 13.29 3.23 17.98
N ILE A 127 12.76 4.40 18.35
CA ILE A 127 13.48 5.67 18.21
C ILE A 127 14.71 5.71 19.10
N ASP A 128 14.65 5.20 20.32
CA ASP A 128 15.81 5.12 21.20
C ASP A 128 16.92 4.24 20.59
N SER A 129 16.55 3.07 20.04
CA SER A 129 17.50 2.22 19.31
C SER A 129 18.03 2.91 18.04
N TYR A 130 17.18 3.58 17.28
CA TYR A 130 17.55 4.29 16.06
C TYR A 130 18.54 5.42 16.35
N ILE A 131 18.31 6.20 17.41
CA ILE A 131 19.23 7.24 17.88
C ILE A 131 20.56 6.63 18.35
N SER A 132 20.55 5.41 18.88
CA SER A 132 21.79 4.71 19.23
C SER A 132 22.59 4.27 18.00
N ASP A 133 21.92 3.87 16.92
CA ASP A 133 22.57 3.49 15.66
C ASP A 133 23.02 4.72 14.84
N PHE A 134 22.34 5.85 15.02
CA PHE A 134 22.62 7.14 14.37
C PHE A 134 22.77 8.26 15.43
N PRO A 135 23.90 8.34 16.16
CA PRO A 135 24.07 9.24 17.29
C PRO A 135 23.83 10.73 16.98
N ASP A 136 24.12 11.18 15.76
CA ASP A 136 23.90 12.56 15.31
C ASP A 136 22.42 12.96 15.40
N MET A 137 21.50 11.99 15.31
CA MET A 137 20.06 12.23 15.43
C MET A 137 19.64 12.74 16.81
N LYS A 138 20.49 12.61 17.86
CA LYS A 138 20.25 13.23 19.17
C LYS A 138 20.09 14.74 19.08
N ASN A 139 20.80 15.36 18.15
CA ASN A 139 20.81 16.81 17.93
C ASN A 139 19.74 17.24 16.91
N GLU A 140 19.14 16.29 16.18
CA GLU A 140 18.16 16.54 15.12
C GLU A 140 16.70 16.32 15.58
N LYS A 141 16.40 16.62 16.85
CA LYS A 141 15.06 16.43 17.43
C LYS A 141 13.95 17.11 16.63
N GLU A 142 14.24 18.29 16.07
CA GLU A 142 13.28 19.02 15.25
C GLU A 142 12.92 18.24 13.97
N ILE A 143 13.89 17.60 13.32
CA ILE A 143 13.66 16.79 12.10
C ILE A 143 12.81 15.57 12.43
N ILE A 144 13.13 14.84 13.50
CA ILE A 144 12.32 13.70 13.97
C ILE A 144 10.88 14.19 14.24
N SER A 145 10.72 15.30 14.95
CA SER A 145 9.40 15.85 15.26
C SER A 145 8.60 16.21 13.99
N LYS A 146 9.28 16.75 12.96
CA LYS A 146 8.69 17.06 11.65
C LYS A 146 8.25 15.79 10.92
N MET A 147 9.06 14.72 10.96
CA MET A 147 8.70 13.43 10.35
C MET A 147 7.49 12.78 11.02
N PHE A 148 7.45 12.78 12.36
CA PHE A 148 6.27 12.32 13.11
C PHE A 148 5.04 13.18 12.78
N TYR A 149 5.20 14.50 12.68
CA TYR A 149 4.10 15.38 12.31
C TYR A 149 3.63 15.14 10.87
N ALA A 150 4.55 14.91 9.94
CA ALA A 150 4.28 14.62 8.53
C ALA A 150 3.43 13.36 8.37
N ALA A 151 3.75 12.31 9.13
CA ALA A 151 2.96 11.07 9.14
C ALA A 151 1.49 11.29 9.54
N LYS A 152 1.21 12.29 10.39
CA LYS A 152 -0.16 12.71 10.75
C LYS A 152 -0.76 13.72 9.79
N SER A 153 0.05 14.60 9.20
CA SER A 153 -0.40 15.72 8.36
C SER A 153 0.53 15.99 7.17
N TYR A 154 0.20 15.37 6.04
CA TYR A 154 0.90 15.52 4.76
C TYR A 154 1.08 16.98 4.28
N LYS A 155 0.23 17.92 4.70
CA LYS A 155 0.27 19.32 4.23
C LYS A 155 1.59 20.02 4.48
N LYS A 156 2.33 19.64 5.53
CA LYS A 156 3.64 20.24 5.86
C LYS A 156 4.83 19.57 5.16
N ILE A 157 4.63 18.42 4.53
CA ILE A 157 5.70 17.74 3.77
C ILE A 157 6.18 18.62 2.61
N ARG A 158 5.27 19.35 1.96
CA ARG A 158 5.63 20.31 0.90
C ARG A 158 6.57 21.42 1.33
N THR A 159 6.57 21.80 2.60
CA THR A 159 7.53 22.78 3.12
C THR A 159 8.92 22.17 3.20
N TYR A 160 9.03 20.91 3.65
CA TYR A 160 10.29 20.17 3.72
C TYR A 160 10.87 19.89 2.31
N ILE A 161 10.02 19.60 1.31
CA ILE A 161 10.45 19.39 -0.09
C ILE A 161 11.19 20.60 -0.66
N LYS A 162 10.81 21.82 -0.27
CA LYS A 162 11.44 23.05 -0.78
C LYS A 162 12.89 23.22 -0.35
N ASP A 163 13.26 22.65 0.80
CA ASP A 163 14.60 22.75 1.37
C ASP A 163 15.55 21.68 0.81
N LEU A 164 15.02 20.67 0.12
CA LEU A 164 15.82 19.65 -0.56
C LEU A 164 16.47 20.23 -1.83
N THR A 165 17.70 19.79 -2.11
CA THR A 165 18.46 20.30 -3.26
C THR A 165 18.54 19.26 -4.38
N LEU A 166 18.69 17.98 -4.04
CA LEU A 166 18.82 16.90 -5.02
C LEU A 166 17.47 16.49 -5.58
N LYS A 167 17.44 16.21 -6.89
CA LYS A 167 16.21 15.82 -7.60
C LYS A 167 15.64 14.50 -7.08
N VAL A 168 16.48 13.49 -6.82
CA VAL A 168 16.06 12.16 -6.35
C VAL A 168 15.39 12.24 -4.98
N GLU A 169 15.91 13.08 -4.07
CA GLU A 169 15.32 13.31 -2.75
C GLU A 169 13.92 13.95 -2.86
N LYS A 170 13.77 14.92 -3.77
CA LYS A 170 12.47 15.55 -4.04
C LYS A 170 11.45 14.55 -4.54
N GLU A 171 11.81 13.73 -5.53
CA GLU A 171 10.93 12.71 -6.10
C GLU A 171 10.47 11.69 -5.04
N TYR A 172 11.38 11.26 -4.16
CA TYR A 172 11.04 10.40 -3.03
C TYR A 172 10.04 11.05 -2.06
N VAL A 173 10.32 12.28 -1.62
CA VAL A 173 9.44 12.96 -0.65
C VAL A 173 8.10 13.37 -1.28
N GLU A 174 8.06 13.68 -2.57
CA GLU A 174 6.83 13.87 -3.34
C GLU A 174 5.98 12.59 -3.38
N ALA A 175 6.60 11.43 -3.61
CA ALA A 175 5.90 10.15 -3.57
C ALA A 175 5.26 9.87 -2.19
N VAL A 176 5.98 10.17 -1.10
CA VAL A 176 5.45 10.08 0.27
C VAL A 176 4.27 11.04 0.47
N TYR A 177 4.38 12.28 -0.02
CA TYR A 177 3.28 13.24 0.02
C TYR A 177 2.05 12.74 -0.73
N ASP A 178 2.23 12.24 -1.96
CA ASP A 178 1.15 11.79 -2.83
C ASP A 178 0.42 10.59 -2.20
N ASN A 179 1.15 9.62 -1.65
CA ASN A 179 0.58 8.52 -0.89
C ASN A 179 -0.28 8.99 0.29
N LEU A 180 0.26 9.86 1.15
CA LEU A 180 -0.46 10.34 2.32
C LEU A 180 -1.67 11.23 1.96
N HIS A 181 -1.55 12.00 0.88
CA HIS A 181 -2.64 12.81 0.35
C HIS A 181 -3.75 11.91 -0.22
N PHE A 182 -3.37 10.91 -1.01
CA PHE A 182 -4.28 9.96 -1.65
C PHE A 182 -5.00 9.08 -0.63
N LYS A 183 -4.29 8.55 0.38
CA LYS A 183 -4.88 7.80 1.49
C LYS A 183 -6.02 8.58 2.16
N LYS A 184 -5.91 9.91 2.25
CA LYS A 184 -6.93 10.79 2.86
C LYS A 184 -8.02 11.29 1.90
N LYS A 185 -7.89 11.11 0.59
CA LYS A 185 -8.97 11.44 -0.35
C LYS A 185 -10.15 10.52 -0.14
N GLU A 186 -11.36 11.02 -0.39
CA GLU A 186 -12.54 10.18 -0.50
C GLU A 186 -12.46 9.35 -1.79
N SER A 187 -12.89 8.09 -1.72
CA SER A 187 -12.94 7.21 -2.88
C SER A 187 -14.28 7.30 -3.60
N SER A 188 -14.23 7.25 -4.93
CA SER A 188 -15.42 6.99 -5.76
C SER A 188 -15.52 5.49 -6.02
N ILE A 189 -16.69 4.90 -5.82
CA ILE A 189 -16.91 3.46 -6.02
C ILE A 189 -17.70 3.27 -7.31
N LEU A 190 -17.17 2.46 -8.23
CA LEU A 190 -17.80 2.06 -9.47
C LEU A 190 -18.12 0.56 -9.39
N MET A 191 -19.41 0.21 -9.39
CA MET A 191 -19.86 -1.17 -9.46
C MET A 191 -20.12 -1.55 -10.91
N ILE A 192 -19.49 -2.63 -11.40
CA ILE A 192 -19.68 -3.13 -12.75
C ILE A 192 -20.42 -4.45 -12.68
N THR A 193 -21.60 -4.48 -13.28
CA THR A 193 -22.45 -5.67 -13.38
C THR A 193 -22.71 -5.98 -14.84
N ALA A 194 -22.74 -7.26 -15.17
CA ALA A 194 -23.05 -7.74 -16.52
C ALA A 194 -23.46 -9.21 -16.46
N ASN A 195 -24.15 -9.66 -17.52
CA ASN A 195 -24.32 -11.09 -17.75
C ASN A 195 -22.96 -11.76 -17.99
N MET A 196 -22.89 -13.06 -17.71
CA MET A 196 -21.71 -13.85 -17.98
C MET A 196 -21.35 -13.76 -19.47
N SER A 197 -20.04 -13.69 -19.76
CA SER A 197 -19.49 -13.60 -21.13
C SER A 197 -19.86 -12.32 -21.91
N ALA A 198 -20.42 -11.29 -21.26
CA ALA A 198 -20.70 -9.99 -21.90
C ALA A 198 -19.45 -9.10 -22.11
N GLY A 199 -18.24 -9.62 -21.85
CA GLY A 199 -16.98 -8.88 -22.02
C GLY A 199 -16.61 -7.98 -20.85
N LYS A 200 -17.18 -8.20 -19.65
CA LYS A 200 -16.92 -7.38 -18.46
C LYS A 200 -15.45 -7.34 -18.05
N SER A 201 -14.77 -8.49 -17.97
CA SER A 201 -13.35 -8.55 -17.64
C SER A 201 -12.50 -7.80 -18.68
N THR A 202 -12.86 -7.90 -19.96
CA THR A 202 -12.21 -7.15 -21.04
C THR A 202 -12.41 -5.65 -20.88
N PHE A 203 -13.63 -5.22 -20.53
CA PHE A 203 -13.93 -3.83 -20.24
C PHE A 203 -13.14 -3.32 -19.03
N ILE A 204 -13.06 -4.10 -17.95
CA ILE A 204 -12.29 -3.75 -16.75
C ILE A 204 -10.81 -3.59 -17.08
N ASN A 205 -10.21 -4.54 -17.80
CA ASN A 205 -8.80 -4.45 -18.19
C ASN A 205 -8.54 -3.23 -19.09
N ALA A 206 -9.45 -2.92 -20.01
CA ALA A 206 -9.35 -1.73 -20.85
C ALA A 206 -9.53 -0.43 -20.02
N LEU A 207 -10.40 -0.44 -19.02
CA LEU A 207 -10.69 0.69 -18.15
C LEU A 207 -9.54 1.00 -17.20
N THR A 208 -8.90 -0.03 -16.65
CA THR A 208 -7.72 0.10 -15.76
C THR A 208 -6.43 0.27 -16.54
N GLY A 209 -6.39 -0.16 -17.80
CA GLY A 209 -5.16 -0.26 -18.61
C GLY A 209 -4.27 -1.44 -18.23
N LYS A 210 -4.69 -2.28 -17.27
CA LYS A 210 -3.90 -3.37 -16.72
C LYS A 210 -4.60 -4.70 -16.97
N TYR A 211 -3.81 -5.75 -17.19
CA TYR A 211 -4.33 -7.11 -17.34
C TYR A 211 -4.52 -7.74 -15.95
N ILE A 212 -5.63 -7.40 -15.28
CA ILE A 212 -5.91 -7.79 -13.89
C ILE A 212 -6.93 -8.92 -13.81
N SER A 213 -7.86 -8.99 -14.76
CA SER A 213 -8.94 -9.97 -14.74
C SER A 213 -8.81 -10.94 -15.91
N LEU A 214 -9.02 -12.24 -15.66
CA LEU A 214 -9.14 -13.25 -16.71
C LEU A 214 -10.32 -12.92 -17.64
N SER A 215 -10.06 -12.85 -18.95
CA SER A 215 -11.08 -12.67 -19.99
C SER A 215 -11.58 -14.00 -20.58
N GLN A 216 -11.30 -15.15 -19.94
CA GLN A 216 -11.64 -16.46 -20.51
C GLN A 216 -13.06 -16.91 -20.11
N ASN A 217 -13.77 -17.47 -21.09
CA ASN A 217 -15.20 -17.83 -21.13
C ASN A 217 -15.69 -18.90 -20.13
N MET A 218 -14.99 -19.12 -19.03
CA MET A 218 -15.49 -20.00 -17.98
C MET A 218 -16.19 -19.18 -16.91
N ALA A 219 -17.24 -19.79 -16.36
CA ALA A 219 -18.11 -19.23 -15.35
C ALA A 219 -17.36 -18.95 -14.03
N CYS A 220 -16.57 -17.88 -13.98
CA CYS A 220 -15.59 -17.69 -12.93
C CYS A 220 -15.62 -16.25 -12.41
N THR A 221 -16.51 -16.02 -11.44
CA THR A 221 -16.25 -15.24 -10.22
C THR A 221 -17.40 -15.54 -9.26
N SER A 222 -17.18 -16.41 -8.27
CA SER A 222 -18.11 -16.53 -7.12
C SER A 222 -17.91 -15.37 -6.13
N LYS A 223 -16.84 -14.59 -6.28
CA LYS A 223 -16.43 -13.50 -5.40
C LYS A 223 -16.49 -12.14 -6.09
N ILE A 224 -16.55 -11.08 -5.29
CA ILE A 224 -16.44 -9.69 -5.76
C ILE A 224 -14.96 -9.31 -5.81
N HIS A 225 -14.45 -8.95 -6.99
CA HIS A 225 -13.07 -8.45 -7.11
C HIS A 225 -13.10 -6.93 -6.97
N SER A 226 -12.44 -6.42 -5.93
CA SER A 226 -12.35 -4.98 -5.65
C SER A 226 -10.98 -4.48 -6.11
N ILE A 227 -10.95 -3.75 -7.21
CA ILE A 227 -9.72 -3.18 -7.78
C ILE A 227 -9.59 -1.74 -7.28
N ILE A 228 -8.47 -1.42 -6.67
CA ILE A 228 -8.21 -0.13 -6.02
C ILE A 228 -7.12 0.62 -6.75
N GLY A 229 -7.44 1.82 -7.24
CA GLY A 229 -6.47 2.71 -7.88
C GLY A 229 -5.41 3.21 -6.89
N LYS A 230 -4.17 3.34 -7.36
CA LYS A 230 -3.03 3.94 -6.66
C LYS A 230 -2.75 5.39 -7.10
N PRO A 231 -2.01 6.18 -6.30
CA PRO A 231 -1.71 7.58 -6.65
C PRO A 231 -0.76 7.75 -7.83
N PHE A 232 0.21 6.84 -8.01
CA PHE A 232 1.20 6.87 -9.09
C PHE A 232 1.66 5.46 -9.46
N GLU A 233 2.21 5.30 -10.66
CA GLU A 233 2.77 4.03 -11.13
C GLU A 233 4.03 3.67 -10.35
N ASP A 234 4.07 2.44 -9.85
CA ASP A 234 5.15 1.87 -9.03
C ASP A 234 5.58 0.47 -9.50
N GLY A 235 5.13 0.05 -10.69
CA GLY A 235 5.46 -1.24 -11.28
C GLY A 235 4.80 -2.44 -10.57
N CYS A 236 4.07 -2.20 -9.47
CA CYS A 236 3.62 -3.25 -8.57
C CYS A 236 2.10 -3.42 -8.63
N ILE A 237 1.64 -4.65 -8.84
CA ILE A 237 0.24 -5.03 -8.63
C ILE A 237 0.15 -5.77 -7.30
N CYS A 238 -0.67 -5.27 -6.40
CA CYS A 238 -0.96 -5.93 -5.12
C CYS A 238 -2.19 -6.81 -5.28
N GLU A 239 -2.14 -8.00 -4.71
CA GLU A 239 -3.28 -8.89 -4.56
C GLU A 239 -3.43 -9.33 -3.10
N TYR A 240 -4.66 -9.33 -2.63
CA TYR A 240 -5.05 -9.94 -1.39
C TYR A 240 -6.19 -10.91 -1.61
N ASP A 241 -5.84 -12.19 -1.57
CA ASP A 241 -6.73 -13.33 -1.73
C ASP A 241 -6.29 -14.43 -0.75
N HIS A 242 -6.71 -14.31 0.51
CA HIS A 242 -6.11 -14.99 1.68
C HIS A 242 -4.68 -14.55 1.98
N ASP A 243 -3.75 -14.69 1.04
CA ASP A 243 -2.38 -14.20 1.15
C ASP A 243 -2.23 -12.82 0.52
N LEU A 244 -1.29 -12.04 1.08
CA LEU A 244 -1.01 -10.69 0.59
C LEU A 244 0.29 -10.71 -0.21
N THR A 245 0.18 -10.47 -1.50
CA THR A 245 1.30 -10.39 -2.45
C THR A 245 1.36 -8.98 -3.01
N LEU A 246 2.44 -8.23 -2.73
CA LEU A 246 2.57 -6.83 -3.21
C LEU A 246 3.16 -6.72 -4.62
N MET A 247 3.76 -7.80 -5.13
CA MET A 247 4.19 -7.96 -6.52
C MET A 247 3.56 -9.23 -7.08
N ALA A 248 2.24 -9.20 -7.24
CA ALA A 248 1.49 -10.30 -7.82
C ALA A 248 1.86 -10.43 -9.30
N ASP A 249 2.31 -11.61 -9.69
CA ASP A 249 2.54 -11.94 -11.08
C ASP A 249 1.22 -12.29 -11.78
N LYS A 250 1.32 -12.56 -13.08
CA LYS A 250 0.15 -12.93 -13.88
C LYS A 250 -0.49 -14.23 -13.40
N GLU A 251 0.25 -15.17 -12.84
CA GLU A 251 -0.35 -16.44 -12.39
C GLU A 251 -1.13 -16.23 -11.09
N THR A 252 -0.57 -15.46 -10.15
CA THR A 252 -1.20 -15.10 -8.88
C THR A 252 -2.54 -14.37 -9.14
N LEU A 253 -2.52 -13.33 -9.98
CA LEU A 253 -3.70 -12.50 -10.27
C LEU A 253 -4.87 -13.23 -10.95
N LEU A 254 -4.59 -14.38 -11.57
CA LEU A 254 -5.57 -15.10 -12.38
C LEU A 254 -6.11 -16.34 -11.66
N ASN A 255 -5.59 -16.69 -10.49
CA ASN A 255 -5.98 -17.87 -9.74
C ASN A 255 -6.45 -17.49 -8.33
N ASP A 256 -7.73 -17.74 -8.05
CA ASP A 256 -8.26 -17.53 -6.71
C ASP A 256 -7.65 -18.53 -5.71
N ASN A 257 -7.25 -18.06 -4.54
CA ASN A 257 -6.75 -18.88 -3.46
C ASN A 257 -7.89 -19.69 -2.82
N GLU A 258 -7.77 -21.01 -2.87
CA GLU A 258 -8.76 -21.95 -2.33
C GLU A 258 -9.00 -21.77 -0.82
N LEU A 259 -8.02 -21.23 -0.08
CA LEU A 259 -8.13 -20.95 1.35
C LEU A 259 -8.85 -19.63 1.67
N ASN A 260 -9.17 -18.82 0.65
CA ASN A 260 -9.95 -17.61 0.87
C ASN A 260 -11.44 -17.95 1.04
N ALA A 261 -11.88 -17.96 2.30
CA ALA A 261 -13.28 -18.14 2.67
C ALA A 261 -14.14 -16.87 2.51
N SER A 262 -13.56 -15.72 2.12
CA SER A 262 -14.30 -14.48 1.87
C SER A 262 -14.96 -14.48 0.50
N ASP A 263 -16.06 -13.74 0.38
CA ASP A 263 -16.70 -13.38 -0.89
C ASP A 263 -15.97 -12.26 -1.66
N LYS A 264 -14.72 -11.94 -1.29
CA LYS A 264 -13.96 -10.81 -1.86
C LYS A 264 -12.51 -11.18 -2.15
N VAL A 265 -12.03 -10.66 -3.27
CA VAL A 265 -10.62 -10.58 -3.65
C VAL A 265 -10.30 -9.10 -3.83
N ILE A 266 -9.12 -8.66 -3.38
CA ILE A 266 -8.71 -7.26 -3.51
C ILE A 266 -7.48 -7.19 -4.38
N VAL A 267 -7.53 -6.32 -5.38
CA VAL A 267 -6.38 -5.98 -6.20
C VAL A 267 -6.10 -4.50 -6.05
N SER A 268 -4.84 -4.08 -6.02
CA SER A 268 -4.49 -2.66 -6.11
C SER A 268 -3.34 -2.40 -7.08
N THR A 269 -3.51 -1.37 -7.90
CA THR A 269 -2.56 -0.99 -8.94
C THR A 269 -2.80 0.46 -9.37
N TYR A 270 -1.82 1.05 -10.06
CA TYR A 270 -2.05 2.29 -10.76
C TYR A 270 -2.91 2.04 -12.00
N TYR A 271 -3.85 2.95 -12.29
CA TYR A 271 -4.62 2.89 -13.53
C TYR A 271 -3.96 3.73 -14.60
N ASP A 272 -3.93 3.23 -15.83
CA ASP A 272 -3.40 4.02 -16.94
C ASP A 272 -4.44 5.03 -17.45
N GLY A 273 -3.96 6.01 -18.23
CA GLY A 273 -4.81 7.00 -18.89
C GLY A 273 -5.56 7.93 -17.92
N PHE A 274 -6.82 8.25 -18.24
CA PHE A 274 -7.60 9.28 -17.53
C PHE A 274 -7.99 8.91 -16.11
N LEU A 275 -7.88 7.64 -15.71
CA LEU A 275 -8.18 7.18 -14.35
C LEU A 275 -6.95 7.21 -13.44
N GLY A 276 -5.75 7.39 -14.00
CA GLY A 276 -4.50 7.46 -13.24
C GLY A 276 -4.52 8.53 -12.15
N GLY A 277 -4.06 8.16 -10.96
CA GLY A 277 -3.99 9.04 -9.79
C GLY A 277 -5.37 9.45 -9.22
N LYS A 278 -6.47 8.86 -9.70
CA LYS A 278 -7.80 9.03 -9.11
C LYS A 278 -8.09 7.90 -8.13
N LYS A 279 -8.65 8.26 -6.97
CA LYS A 279 -9.07 7.29 -5.95
C LYS A 279 -10.40 6.68 -6.32
N ILE A 280 -10.37 5.76 -7.28
CA ILE A 280 -11.53 5.01 -7.75
C ILE A 280 -11.35 3.55 -7.32
N ILE A 281 -12.42 2.96 -6.80
CA ILE A 281 -12.51 1.53 -6.50
C ILE A 281 -13.49 0.94 -7.50
N ILE A 282 -13.02 0.00 -8.32
CA ILE A 282 -13.82 -0.71 -9.31
C ILE A 282 -14.17 -2.06 -8.72
N ASN A 283 -15.45 -2.29 -8.49
CA ASN A 283 -15.96 -3.58 -8.02
C ASN A 283 -16.50 -4.37 -9.20
N ASP A 284 -15.87 -5.52 -9.44
CA ASP A 284 -16.35 -6.53 -10.37
C ASP A 284 -17.23 -7.53 -9.64
N SER A 285 -18.52 -7.59 -10.01
CA SER A 285 -19.46 -8.55 -9.42
C SER A 285 -19.28 -9.97 -9.99
N PRO A 286 -19.87 -11.01 -9.40
CA PRO A 286 -20.24 -12.21 -10.13
C PRO A 286 -21.13 -11.89 -11.33
N GLY A 287 -21.08 -12.71 -12.39
CA GLY A 287 -22.02 -12.58 -13.51
C GLY A 287 -23.44 -12.97 -13.09
N VAL A 288 -24.44 -12.15 -13.43
CA VAL A 288 -25.81 -12.25 -12.85
C VAL A 288 -26.65 -13.44 -13.37
N ASN A 289 -26.15 -14.21 -14.34
CA ASN A 289 -26.90 -15.27 -15.04
C ASN A 289 -26.19 -16.64 -15.01
N PHE A 290 -25.99 -17.21 -13.82
CA PHE A 290 -25.80 -18.66 -13.70
C PHE A 290 -27.04 -19.28 -13.06
N SER A 291 -27.93 -19.84 -13.88
CA SER A 291 -29.13 -20.56 -13.43
C SER A 291 -28.82 -21.91 -12.73
N GLY A 292 -27.55 -22.27 -12.60
CA GLY A 292 -27.09 -23.54 -12.02
C GLY A 292 -26.55 -23.45 -10.59
N ASN A 293 -26.44 -22.27 -9.97
CA ASN A 293 -25.95 -22.16 -8.59
C ASN A 293 -26.58 -20.95 -7.86
N ALA A 294 -27.32 -21.23 -6.78
CA ALA A 294 -28.09 -20.24 -6.03
C ALA A 294 -27.22 -19.20 -5.30
N GLU A 295 -25.96 -19.53 -5.01
CA GLU A 295 -25.02 -18.66 -4.27
C GLU A 295 -24.69 -17.35 -5.01
N HIS A 296 -24.59 -17.36 -6.35
CA HIS A 296 -24.31 -16.14 -7.12
C HIS A 296 -25.41 -15.08 -7.00
N LYS A 297 -26.67 -15.53 -6.83
CA LYS A 297 -27.81 -14.63 -6.63
C LYS A 297 -27.76 -13.97 -5.25
N GLU A 298 -27.27 -14.67 -4.23
CA GLU A 298 -27.18 -14.13 -2.87
C GLU A 298 -26.08 -13.07 -2.73
N ILE A 299 -24.93 -13.26 -3.38
CA ILE A 299 -23.81 -12.30 -3.35
C ILE A 299 -24.14 -11.04 -4.15
N THR A 300 -24.84 -11.17 -5.29
CA THR A 300 -25.25 -10.03 -6.12
C THR A 300 -26.29 -9.12 -5.44
N ASN A 301 -27.12 -9.66 -4.54
CA ASN A 301 -28.24 -8.95 -3.92
C ASN A 301 -27.92 -8.34 -2.53
N LYS A 302 -26.69 -8.48 -2.02
CA LYS A 302 -26.23 -7.84 -0.76
C LYS A 302 -25.58 -6.48 -1.02
#